data_AF-A0A7W0WCU6-F1
#
_entry.id   AF-A0A7W0WCU6-F1
#
_cell.length_a   1.000
_cell.length_b   1.000
_cell.length_c   1.000
_cell.angle_alpha   90.00
_cell.angle_beta   90.00
_cell.angle_gamma   90.00
#
_symmetry.space_group_name_H-M   'P 1'
#
loop_
_entity.id
_entity.type
_entity.pdbx_description
1 polymer ?
#
loop_
_entity_poly.entity_id
_entity_poly.type
_entity_poly.pdbx_seq_one_letter_code
_entity_poly.pdbx_strand_id
1 'polypeptide(L)'
;MSATVRVGTCSWADETLTKVWYPPGVRSGEARIRHYAERFDTVEANSTYYRLPDAELVGNWAERTPAGFTMHVKAFGLMTRHPVKL
;
A
#
# COMPACT_ATOMS: atom_id res chain seq x y z
N MET A 1 -29.04 -8.72 -3.38
CA MET A 1 -27.61 -9.11 -3.24
C MET A 1 -26.91 -8.04 -2.42
N SER A 2 -26.04 -8.42 -1.49
CA SER A 2 -25.17 -7.45 -0.80
C SER A 2 -23.89 -7.24 -1.59
N ALA A 3 -23.36 -6.02 -1.59
CA ALA A 3 -22.06 -5.70 -2.18
C ALA A 3 -20.92 -6.04 -1.21
N THR A 4 -19.76 -6.42 -1.73
CA THR A 4 -18.53 -6.53 -0.95
C THR A 4 -17.97 -5.14 -0.66
N VAL A 5 -17.80 -4.80 0.62
CA VAL A 5 -17.13 -3.57 1.06
C VAL A 5 -15.79 -3.96 1.67
N ARG A 6 -14.71 -3.34 1.19
CA ARG A 6 -13.36 -3.51 1.72
C ARG A 6 -12.93 -2.24 2.44
N VAL A 7 -12.29 -2.37 3.60
CA VAL A 7 -11.87 -1.25 4.43
C VAL A 7 -10.38 -1.34 4.66
N GLY A 8 -9.68 -0.22 4.48
CA GLY A 8 -8.24 -0.10 4.61
C GLY A 8 -7.82 1.37 4.75
N THR A 9 -6.55 1.64 4.52
CA THR A 9 -5.93 2.96 4.68
C THR A 9 -5.25 3.41 3.40
N CYS A 10 -4.95 4.71 3.30
CA CYS A 10 -4.13 5.27 2.22
C CYS A 10 -2.64 5.22 2.57
N SER A 11 -2.12 4.02 2.84
CA SER A 11 -0.70 3.65 3.08
C SER A 11 -0.59 2.60 4.18
N TRP A 12 0.42 1.74 4.09
CA TRP A 12 0.89 0.86 5.18
C TRP A 12 2.23 1.36 5.78
N ALA A 13 2.82 2.41 5.25
CA ALA A 13 4.12 2.94 5.67
C ALA A 13 4.05 4.42 6.09
N ASP A 14 2.84 4.96 6.27
CA ASP A 14 2.63 6.32 6.78
C ASP A 14 3.30 6.51 8.14
N GLU A 15 3.92 7.68 8.33
CA GLU A 15 4.71 7.98 9.54
C GLU A 15 3.88 7.81 10.81
N THR A 16 2.61 8.22 10.80
CA THR A 16 1.71 8.07 11.95
C THR A 16 1.48 6.60 12.25
N LEU A 17 1.15 5.79 11.23
CA LEU A 17 1.01 4.33 11.39
C LEU A 17 2.28 3.71 11.96
N THR A 18 3.46 4.10 11.46
CA THR A 18 4.76 3.59 11.93
C THR A 18 5.06 3.91 13.39
N LYS A 19 4.47 4.97 13.93
CA LYS A 19 4.69 5.41 15.31
C LYS A 19 3.70 4.80 16.29
N VAL A 20 2.45 4.59 15.90
CA VAL A 20 1.36 4.30 16.86
C VAL A 20 0.68 2.94 16.69
N TRP A 21 0.78 2.33 15.51
CA TRP A 21 -0.03 1.15 15.19
C TRP A 21 0.76 -0.16 15.17
N TYR A 22 2.00 -0.11 14.69
CA TYR A 22 2.82 -1.31 14.54
C TYR A 22 3.46 -1.76 15.87
N PRO A 23 3.49 -3.07 16.17
CA PRO A 23 4.14 -3.60 17.36
C PRO A 23 5.65 -3.32 17.40
N PRO A 24 6.26 -3.32 18.60
CA PRO A 24 7.71 -3.31 18.74
C PRO A 24 8.36 -4.42 17.90
N GLY A 25 9.32 -4.06 17.05
CA GLY A 25 10.01 -4.99 16.14
C GLY A 25 9.56 -4.92 14.67
N VAL A 26 8.37 -4.39 14.39
CA VAL A 26 7.88 -4.22 13.01
C VAL A 26 8.45 -2.92 12.41
N ARG A 27 9.70 -3.02 11.91
CA ARG A 27 10.48 -1.85 11.47
C ARG A 27 10.74 -1.78 9.97
N SER A 28 10.81 -2.92 9.28
CA SER A 28 11.06 -2.95 7.83
C SER A 28 9.77 -2.74 7.04
N GLY A 29 9.89 -2.28 5.79
CA GLY A 29 8.75 -2.19 4.87
C GLY A 29 8.07 -3.53 4.65
N GLU A 30 8.85 -4.61 4.59
CA GLU A 30 8.34 -5.98 4.52
C GLU A 30 7.53 -6.37 5.76
N ALA A 31 8.08 -6.18 6.96
CA ALA A 31 7.38 -6.54 8.18
C ALA A 31 6.07 -5.74 8.32
N ARG A 32 6.07 -4.48 7.91
CA ARG A 32 4.89 -3.61 7.94
C ARG A 32 3.80 -4.10 7.00
N ILE A 33 4.11 -4.37 5.72
CA ILE A 33 3.07 -4.82 4.77
C ILE A 33 2.52 -6.19 5.15
N ARG A 34 3.35 -7.11 5.68
CA ARG A 34 2.89 -8.41 6.20
C ARG A 34 1.94 -8.23 7.39
N HIS A 35 2.36 -7.44 8.39
CA HIS A 35 1.52 -7.14 9.56
C HIS A 35 0.20 -6.45 9.19
N TYR A 36 0.25 -5.55 8.20
CA TYR A 36 -0.91 -4.84 7.69
C TYR A 36 -1.91 -5.80 7.04
N ALA A 37 -1.42 -6.69 6.18
CA ALA A 37 -2.24 -7.59 5.38
C ALA A 37 -2.88 -8.74 6.19
N GLU A 38 -2.47 -8.94 7.45
CA GLU A 38 -3.17 -9.81 8.40
C GLU A 38 -4.45 -9.17 8.98
N ARG A 39 -4.60 -7.83 8.87
CA ARG A 39 -5.66 -7.06 9.54
C ARG A 39 -6.63 -6.40 8.56
N PHE A 40 -6.14 -6.01 7.40
CA PHE A 40 -6.93 -5.44 6.32
C PHE A 40 -6.75 -6.26 5.05
N ASP A 41 -7.78 -6.28 4.21
CA ASP A 41 -7.77 -6.98 2.92
C ASP A 41 -7.57 -6.03 1.73
N THR A 42 -7.37 -4.73 1.99
CA THR A 42 -7.09 -3.73 0.98
C THR A 42 -6.24 -2.58 1.51
N VAL A 43 -5.51 -1.92 0.62
CA VAL A 43 -4.76 -0.68 0.89
C VAL A 43 -4.69 0.16 -0.37
N GLU A 44 -4.64 1.49 -0.22
CA GLU A 44 -4.24 2.37 -1.33
C GLU A 44 -2.73 2.60 -1.32
N ALA A 45 -2.09 2.32 -2.46
CA ALA A 45 -0.69 2.64 -2.72
C ALA A 45 -0.61 3.95 -3.52
N ASN A 46 -0.28 5.05 -2.83
CA ASN A 46 -0.15 6.38 -3.44
C ASN A 46 1.31 6.73 -3.82
N SER A 47 2.31 5.94 -3.41
CA SER A 47 3.71 6.19 -3.78
C SER A 47 3.93 6.23 -5.30
N THR A 48 3.16 5.43 -6.03
CA THR A 48 3.17 5.31 -7.50
C THR A 48 2.74 6.58 -8.22
N TYR A 49 1.99 7.46 -7.56
CA TYR A 49 1.63 8.77 -8.10
C TYR A 49 2.85 9.67 -8.28
N TYR A 50 3.80 9.60 -7.36
CA TYR A 50 4.98 10.48 -7.35
C TYR A 50 6.11 9.94 -8.21
N ARG A 51 6.19 8.61 -8.39
CA ARG A 51 7.22 7.95 -9.19
C ARG A 51 6.72 6.60 -9.68
N LEU A 52 7.08 6.21 -10.91
CA LEU A 52 6.89 4.85 -11.39
C LEU A 52 7.79 3.88 -10.58
N PRO A 53 7.22 2.89 -9.88
CA PRO A 53 8.00 1.92 -9.13
C PRO A 53 8.72 0.95 -10.07
N ASP A 54 9.84 0.40 -9.62
CA ASP A 54 10.48 -0.71 -10.32
C ASP A 54 9.61 -1.98 -10.20
N ALA A 55 9.65 -2.84 -11.21
CA ALA A 55 8.83 -4.05 -11.25
C ALA A 55 9.10 -4.97 -10.05
N GLU A 56 10.35 -5.06 -9.59
CA GLU A 56 10.74 -5.82 -8.40
C GLU A 56 10.05 -5.31 -7.13
N LEU A 57 9.90 -3.98 -6.98
CA LEU A 57 9.24 -3.39 -5.81
C LEU A 57 7.77 -3.80 -5.77
N VAL A 58 7.08 -3.74 -6.90
CA VAL A 58 5.66 -4.14 -7.01
C VAL A 58 5.49 -5.65 -6.86
N GLY A 59 6.41 -6.45 -7.43
CA GLY A 59 6.45 -7.90 -7.25
C GLY A 59 6.57 -8.29 -5.78
N ASN A 60 7.49 -7.65 -5.06
CA ASN A 60 7.65 -7.81 -3.62
C ASN A 60 6.36 -7.47 -2.84
N TRP A 61 5.58 -6.47 -3.26
CA TRP A 61 4.31 -6.16 -2.61
C TRP A 61 3.33 -7.32 -2.76
N ALA A 62 3.19 -7.87 -3.97
CA ALA A 62 2.31 -8.99 -4.24
C ALA A 62 2.71 -10.25 -3.45
N GLU A 63 4.00 -10.58 -3.41
CA GLU A 63 4.54 -11.74 -2.66
C GLU A 63 4.35 -11.63 -1.14
N ARG A 64 4.27 -10.41 -0.61
CA ARG A 64 4.15 -10.15 0.83
C ARG A 64 2.70 -10.06 1.31
N THR A 65 1.73 -10.06 0.41
CA THR A 65 0.30 -10.02 0.73
C THR A 65 -0.39 -11.36 0.44
N PRO A 66 -1.39 -11.76 1.24
CA PRO A 66 -2.09 -13.03 1.04
C PRO A 66 -2.98 -13.00 -0.21
N ALA A 67 -3.35 -14.19 -0.68
CA ALA A 67 -4.33 -14.33 -1.75
C ALA A 67 -5.65 -13.61 -1.39
N GLY A 68 -6.20 -12.87 -2.35
CA GLY A 68 -7.43 -12.09 -2.15
C GLY A 68 -7.22 -10.68 -1.57
N PHE A 69 -6.01 -10.32 -1.13
CA PHE A 69 -5.66 -8.94 -0.80
C PHE A 69 -5.69 -8.06 -2.05
N THR A 70 -6.30 -6.87 -1.97
CA THR A 70 -6.48 -5.97 -3.12
C THR A 70 -5.75 -4.65 -2.89
N MET A 71 -4.75 -4.34 -3.71
CA MET A 71 -4.13 -3.01 -3.72
C MET A 71 -4.86 -2.07 -4.68
N HIS A 72 -5.29 -0.92 -4.17
CA HIS A 72 -5.72 0.21 -4.97
C HIS A 72 -4.49 1.04 -5.35
N VAL A 73 -3.95 0.84 -6.55
CA VAL A 73 -2.72 1.52 -6.99
C VAL A 73 -3.07 2.83 -7.69
N LYS A 74 -2.58 3.95 -7.17
CA LYS A 74 -2.84 5.25 -7.80
C LYS A 74 -2.01 5.39 -9.08
N ALA A 75 -2.63 5.85 -10.16
CA ALA A 75 -1.91 6.08 -11.40
C ALA A 75 -0.80 7.13 -11.22
N PHE A 76 0.28 6.99 -11.99
CA PHE A 76 1.37 7.96 -11.99
C PHE A 76 0.86 9.36 -12.34
N GLY A 77 1.38 10.41 -11.69
CA GLY A 77 0.87 11.77 -11.79
C GLY A 77 0.64 12.25 -13.21
N LEU A 78 1.54 11.94 -14.16
CA LEU A 78 1.42 12.31 -15.57
C LEU A 78 0.15 11.74 -16.24
N MET A 79 -0.37 10.61 -15.76
CA MET A 79 -1.57 9.96 -16.28
C MET A 79 -2.87 10.59 -15.74
N THR A 80 -2.78 11.44 -14.72
CA THR A 80 -3.94 11.95 -13.97
C THR A 80 -4.27 13.42 -14.24
N ARG A 81 -3.56 14.06 -15.18
CA ARG A 81 -3.69 15.50 -15.52
C ARG A 81 -3.36 16.47 -14.38
N HIS A 82 -2.69 16.01 -13.33
CA HIS A 82 -2.16 16.87 -12.29
C HIS A 82 -0.80 17.45 -12.70
N PRO A 83 -0.41 18.64 -12.20
CA PRO A 83 0.95 19.12 -12.31
C PRO A 83 1.91 18.15 -11.59
N VAL A 84 2.96 17.71 -12.29
CA VAL A 84 3.97 16.80 -11.73
C VAL A 84 5.31 17.52 -11.76
N LYS A 85 6.02 17.52 -10.63
CA LYS A 85 7.43 17.89 -10.60
C LYS A 85 8.23 16.64 -10.96
N LEU A 86 8.98 16.70 -12.05
CA LEU A 86 9.94 15.66 -12.46
C LEU A 86 11.26 15.84 -11.69
#